data_AF-A0A226DLA3-F1
#
_entry.id   AF-A0A226DLA3-F1
#
_cell.length_a   1.000
_cell.length_b   1.000
_cell.length_c   1.000
_cell.angle_alpha   90.00
_cell.angle_beta   90.00
_cell.angle_gamma   90.00
#
_symmetry.space_group_name_H-M   'P 1'
#
loop_
_entity.id
_entity.type
_entity.pdbx_description
1 polymer ?
#
loop_
_entity_poly.entity_id
_entity_poly.type
_entity_poly.pdbx_seq_one_letter_code
_entity_poly.pdbx_strand_id
1 'polypeptide(L)'
;MVVTPLMWKSLDRYSRYFDILWKNPLEWDVKRKTFIFTPISRRLVPWMICVYGFLSIFNLTLIMLLISHLFGVAQLEFVNIVVILCFTGGAVFTTILESLLMFGGKNAAYAINSMFALAKKLCVPTIDLEITPYFDLKGVTLNLTVILLFTQPFVVYLFTMINSSFNQGIPTPGFTG
;
A
#
# COMPACT_ATOMS: atom_id res chain seq x y z
N MET A 1 23.26 0.40 -8.64
CA MET A 1 21.99 0.77 -9.31
C MET A 1 21.98 2.29 -9.46
N VAL A 2 21.84 2.79 -10.69
CA VAL A 2 21.70 4.24 -10.93
C VAL A 2 20.26 4.64 -10.66
N VAL A 3 20.06 5.69 -9.85
CA VAL A 3 18.73 6.26 -9.63
C VAL A 3 18.37 7.10 -10.84
N THR A 4 17.35 6.68 -11.58
CA THR A 4 16.92 7.36 -12.79
C THR A 4 16.10 8.63 -12.47
N PRO A 5 16.07 9.62 -13.38
CA PRO A 5 15.22 10.81 -13.22
C PRO A 5 13.74 10.48 -12.99
N LEU A 6 13.23 9.40 -13.60
CA LEU A 6 11.85 8.98 -13.45
C LEU A 6 11.57 8.45 -12.03
N MET A 7 12.52 7.72 -11.44
CA MET A 7 12.43 7.22 -10.07
C MET A 7 12.36 8.39 -9.05
N TRP A 8 13.15 9.45 -9.25
CA TRP A 8 13.04 10.67 -8.44
C TRP A 8 11.67 11.32 -8.57
N LYS A 9 11.17 11.44 -9.80
CA LYS A 9 9.84 12.01 -10.07
C LYS A 9 8.71 11.20 -9.42
N SER A 10 8.82 9.87 -9.36
CA SER A 10 7.84 9.04 -8.65
C SER A 10 7.91 9.22 -7.13
N LEU A 11 9.09 9.40 -6.54
CA LEU A 11 9.22 9.68 -5.10
C LEU A 11 8.64 11.06 -4.73
N ASP A 12 8.84 12.06 -5.59
CA ASP A 12 8.24 13.38 -5.37
C ASP A 12 6.71 13.34 -5.47
N ARG A 13 6.15 12.53 -6.38
CA ARG A 13 4.70 12.28 -6.43
C ARG A 13 4.19 11.53 -5.21
N TYR A 14 4.94 10.51 -4.77
CA TYR A 14 4.63 9.76 -3.56
C TYR A 14 4.53 10.70 -2.35
N SER A 15 5.50 11.58 -2.13
CA SER A 15 5.45 12.56 -1.04
C SER A 15 4.20 13.46 -1.13
N ARG A 16 3.83 13.96 -2.31
CA ARG A 16 2.62 14.79 -2.46
C ARG A 16 1.32 14.05 -2.16
N TYR A 17 1.21 12.78 -2.54
CA TYR A 17 0.02 11.98 -2.26
C TYR A 17 -0.08 11.63 -0.77
N PHE A 18 1.05 11.30 -0.16
CA PHE A 18 1.09 10.93 1.26
C PHE A 18 1.01 12.13 2.20
N ASP A 19 1.30 13.34 1.74
CA ASP A 19 1.06 14.58 2.51
C ASP A 19 -0.44 14.82 2.81
N ILE A 20 -1.34 14.26 1.99
CA ILE A 20 -2.79 14.31 2.21
C ILE A 20 -3.21 13.25 3.24
N LEU A 21 -2.43 12.17 3.37
CA LEU A 21 -2.68 11.08 4.29
C LEU A 21 -2.06 11.36 5.67
N TRP A 22 -2.38 10.50 6.64
CA TRP A 22 -1.75 10.55 7.95
C TRP A 22 -0.24 10.33 7.86
N LYS A 23 0.52 10.96 8.77
CA LYS A 23 1.98 10.84 8.83
C LYS A 23 2.41 9.38 8.92
N ASN A 24 3.31 8.99 8.02
CA ASN A 24 3.90 7.66 7.95
C ASN A 24 5.21 7.63 8.77
N PRO A 25 5.58 6.52 9.43
CA PRO A 25 6.90 6.36 10.04
C PRO A 25 8.09 6.64 9.09
N LEU A 26 7.91 6.45 7.78
CA LEU A 26 8.92 6.76 6.77
C LEU A 26 8.39 7.80 5.77
N GLU A 27 8.99 8.99 5.77
CA GLU A 27 8.61 10.08 4.88
C GLU A 27 9.74 10.42 3.90
N TRP A 28 9.37 10.82 2.67
CA TRP A 28 10.32 11.31 1.67
C TRP A 28 10.45 12.83 1.77
N ASP A 29 11.64 13.35 2.14
CA ASP A 29 11.90 14.79 2.12
C ASP A 29 12.35 15.22 0.72
N VAL A 30 11.44 15.87 -0.01
CA VAL A 30 11.68 16.39 -1.37
C VAL A 30 12.83 17.39 -1.41
N LYS A 31 13.02 18.21 -0.37
CA LYS A 31 14.07 19.24 -0.34
C LYS A 31 15.45 18.61 -0.18
N ARG A 32 15.56 17.63 0.72
CA ARG A 32 16.83 16.94 1.02
C ARG A 32 17.10 15.75 0.09
N LYS A 33 16.07 15.28 -0.63
CA LYS A 33 16.08 14.01 -1.37
C LYS A 33 16.57 12.86 -0.49
N THR A 34 16.00 12.75 0.69
CA THR A 34 16.34 11.70 1.67
C THR A 34 15.08 11.19 2.34
N PHE A 35 15.07 9.91 2.69
CA PHE A 35 14.06 9.35 3.57
C PHE A 35 14.34 9.77 5.02
N ILE A 36 13.32 10.32 5.67
CA ILE A 36 13.36 10.71 7.08
C ILE A 36 12.48 9.73 7.85
N PHE A 37 13.07 9.09 8.86
CA PHE A 37 12.32 8.26 9.79
C PHE A 37 11.73 9.14 10.89
N THR A 38 10.41 9.12 11.02
CA THR A 38 9.70 9.79 12.11
C THR A 38 9.55 8.81 13.27
N PRO A 39 10.16 9.07 14.44
CA PRO A 39 10.01 8.20 15.58
C PRO A 39 8.55 8.15 16.04
N ILE A 40 8.19 7.06 16.74
CA ILE A 40 6.86 6.88 17.31
C ILE A 40 6.53 8.11 18.17
N SER A 41 5.54 8.87 17.72
CA SER A 41 5.12 10.13 18.33
C SER A 41 3.60 10.23 18.30
N ARG A 42 3.03 11.18 19.06
CA ARG A 42 1.57 11.41 19.08
C ARG A 42 0.98 11.67 17.68
N ARG A 43 1.78 12.17 16.74
CA ARG A 43 1.37 12.41 15.34
C ARG A 43 1.21 11.11 14.54
N LEU A 44 1.86 10.03 14.97
CA LEU A 44 1.79 8.72 14.32
C LEU A 44 0.65 7.84 14.85
N VAL A 45 0.01 8.24 15.94
CA VAL A 45 -1.08 7.48 16.57
C VAL A 45 -2.24 7.22 15.60
N PRO A 46 -2.74 8.20 14.83
CA PRO A 46 -3.81 7.94 13.87
C PRO A 46 -3.43 6.89 12.82
N TRP A 47 -2.19 6.94 12.32
CA TRP A 47 -1.67 5.95 11.39
C TRP A 47 -1.62 4.55 12.02
N MET A 48 -1.11 4.43 13.26
CA MET A 48 -1.08 3.16 13.98
C MET A 48 -2.49 2.60 14.25
N ILE A 49 -3.46 3.46 14.58
CA ILE A 49 -4.86 3.04 14.76
C ILE A 49 -5.43 2.53 13.42
N CYS A 50 -5.11 3.18 12.30
CA CYS A 50 -5.57 2.72 11.00
C CYS A 50 -4.97 1.38 10.61
N VAL A 51 -3.64 1.25 10.73
CA VAL A 51 -2.92 0.03 10.33
C VAL A 51 -3.17 -1.12 11.29
N TYR A 52 -3.11 -0.91 12.60
CA TYR A 52 -3.24 -2.02 13.56
C TYR A 52 -4.65 -2.19 14.11
N GLY A 53 -5.45 -1.13 14.17
CA GLY A 53 -6.84 -1.22 14.59
C GLY A 53 -7.74 -1.67 13.44
N PHE A 54 -7.95 -0.80 12.46
CA PHE A 54 -8.92 -1.06 11.39
C PHE A 54 -8.52 -2.26 10.52
N LEU A 55 -7.26 -2.38 10.10
CA LEU A 55 -6.84 -3.52 9.27
C LEU A 55 -6.95 -4.86 10.02
N SER A 56 -6.64 -4.89 11.33
CA SER A 56 -6.76 -6.11 12.13
C SER A 56 -8.22 -6.49 12.35
N ILE A 57 -9.10 -5.52 12.62
CA ILE A 57 -10.55 -5.77 12.73
C ILE A 57 -11.07 -6.31 11.40
N PHE A 58 -10.73 -5.68 10.28
CA PHE A 58 -11.11 -6.13 8.95
C PHE A 58 -10.65 -7.57 8.69
N ASN A 59 -9.37 -7.87 8.96
CA ASN A 59 -8.81 -9.20 8.77
C ASN A 59 -9.49 -10.24 9.68
N LEU A 60 -9.73 -9.90 10.95
CA LEU A 60 -10.47 -10.76 11.87
C LEU A 60 -11.89 -11.05 11.36
N THR A 61 -12.60 -10.05 10.84
CA THR A 61 -13.94 -10.23 10.25
C THR A 61 -13.88 -11.18 9.04
N LEU A 62 -12.91 -11.03 8.15
CA LEU A 62 -12.73 -11.92 6.99
C LEU A 62 -12.45 -13.37 7.43
N ILE A 63 -11.59 -13.55 8.43
CA ILE A 63 -11.29 -14.87 9.00
C ILE A 63 -12.54 -15.48 9.64
N MET A 64 -13.30 -14.70 10.41
CA MET A 64 -14.55 -15.16 11.02
C MET A 64 -15.59 -15.57 9.96
N LEU A 65 -15.67 -14.87 8.83
CA LEU A 65 -16.52 -15.25 7.70
C LEU A 65 -16.06 -16.59 7.07
N LEU A 66 -14.76 -16.77 6.85
CA LEU A 66 -14.20 -18.04 6.35
C LEU A 66 -14.49 -19.20 7.32
N ILE A 67 -14.30 -18.98 8.62
CA ILE A 67 -14.59 -19.98 9.65
C ILE A 67 -16.09 -20.32 9.67
N SER A 68 -16.96 -19.30 9.60
CA SER A 68 -18.42 -19.49 9.55
C SER A 68 -18.85 -20.32 8.34
N HIS A 69 -18.18 -20.12 7.20
CA HIS A 69 -18.41 -20.93 6.01
C HIS A 69 -17.92 -22.37 6.19
N LEU A 70 -16.74 -22.57 6.79
CA LEU A 70 -16.17 -23.89 7.07
C LEU A 70 -17.07 -24.74 7.98
N PHE A 71 -17.75 -24.10 8.95
CA PHE A 71 -18.72 -24.76 9.83
C PHE A 71 -20.12 -24.91 9.24
N GLY A 72 -20.34 -24.47 8.00
CA GLY A 72 -21.66 -24.53 7.35
C GLY A 72 -22.70 -23.55 7.90
N VAL A 73 -22.28 -22.59 8.75
CA VAL A 73 -23.15 -21.52 9.28
C VAL A 73 -23.50 -20.52 8.18
N ALA A 74 -22.55 -20.25 7.27
CA ALA A 74 -22.74 -19.37 6.13
C ALA A 74 -22.50 -20.12 4.81
N GLN A 75 -23.42 -19.99 3.85
CA GLN A 75 -23.22 -20.48 2.49
C GLN A 75 -22.64 -19.33 1.64
N LEU A 76 -21.37 -19.43 1.27
CA LEU A 76 -20.68 -18.48 0.40
C LEU A 76 -20.40 -19.16 -0.95
N GLU A 77 -20.59 -18.41 -2.03
CA GLU A 77 -20.16 -18.86 -3.35
C GLU A 77 -18.64 -18.97 -3.44
N PHE A 78 -18.14 -19.89 -4.27
CA PHE A 78 -16.71 -20.12 -4.46
C PHE A 78 -15.94 -18.83 -4.82
N VAL A 79 -16.52 -17.99 -5.67
CA VAL A 79 -15.92 -16.70 -6.07
C VAL A 79 -15.69 -15.80 -4.86
N ASN A 80 -16.66 -15.71 -3.95
CA ASN A 80 -16.54 -14.91 -2.73
C ASN A 80 -15.46 -15.46 -1.80
N ILE A 81 -15.30 -16.78 -1.71
CA ILE A 81 -14.25 -17.41 -0.90
C ILE A 81 -12.86 -17.05 -1.44
N VAL A 82 -12.65 -17.15 -2.76
CA VAL A 82 -11.38 -16.77 -3.40
C VAL A 82 -11.06 -15.30 -3.16
N VAL A 83 -12.07 -14.43 -3.31
CA VAL A 83 -11.93 -12.99 -3.06
C VAL A 83 -11.55 -12.73 -1.60
N ILE A 84 -12.24 -13.35 -0.63
CA ILE A 84 -11.94 -13.21 0.80
C ILE A 84 -10.51 -13.70 1.12
N LEU A 85 -10.07 -14.81 0.53
CA LEU A 85 -8.71 -15.33 0.70
C LEU A 85 -7.66 -14.34 0.14
N CYS A 86 -7.88 -13.78 -1.04
CA CYS A 86 -7.01 -12.77 -1.63
C CYS A 86 -6.92 -11.52 -0.74
N PHE A 87 -8.06 -11.00 -0.25
CA PHE A 87 -8.08 -9.84 0.63
C PHE A 87 -7.42 -10.12 1.98
N THR A 88 -7.68 -11.27 2.58
CA THR A 88 -7.05 -11.73 3.84
C THR A 88 -5.53 -11.81 3.67
N GLY A 89 -5.06 -12.47 2.61
CA GLY A 89 -3.63 -12.59 2.32
C GLY A 89 -2.96 -11.24 2.11
N GLY A 90 -3.59 -10.34 1.34
CA GLY A 90 -3.10 -8.98 1.12
C GLY A 90 -3.07 -8.15 2.41
N ALA A 91 -4.09 -8.27 3.27
CA ALA A 91 -4.15 -7.60 4.56
C ALA A 91 -3.02 -8.08 5.49
N VAL A 92 -2.84 -9.39 5.64
CA VAL A 92 -1.75 -9.98 6.44
C VAL A 92 -0.38 -9.51 5.93
N PHE A 93 -0.17 -9.59 4.61
CA PHE A 93 1.08 -9.15 3.99
C PHE A 93 1.36 -7.66 4.26
N THR A 94 0.35 -6.81 4.14
CA THR A 94 0.45 -5.38 4.43
C THR A 94 0.78 -5.15 5.90
N THR A 95 0.12 -5.81 6.84
CA THR A 95 0.43 -5.71 8.27
C THR A 95 1.87 -6.12 8.59
N ILE A 96 2.37 -7.18 7.95
CA ILE A 96 3.77 -7.63 8.11
C ILE A 96 4.73 -6.56 7.57
N LEU A 97 4.49 -6.04 6.36
CA LEU A 97 5.33 -4.99 5.77
C LEU A 97 5.35 -3.72 6.63
N GLU A 98 4.20 -3.27 7.11
CA GLU A 98 4.12 -2.08 7.96
C GLU A 98 4.82 -2.30 9.30
N SER A 99 4.74 -3.51 9.86
CA SER A 99 5.48 -3.88 11.06
C SER A 99 7.00 -3.89 10.80
N LEU A 100 7.44 -4.48 9.69
CA LEU A 100 8.85 -4.43 9.28
C LEU A 100 9.34 -3.01 9.07
N LEU A 101 8.50 -2.12 8.52
CA LEU A 101 8.82 -0.72 8.33
C LEU A 101 8.83 0.05 9.65
N MET A 102 7.97 -0.30 10.60
CA MET A 102 7.98 0.28 11.94
C MET A 102 9.25 -0.10 12.74
N PHE A 103 9.65 -1.37 12.71
CA PHE A 103 10.82 -1.86 13.46
C PHE A 103 12.14 -1.60 12.73
N GLY A 104 12.17 -1.79 11.41
CA GLY A 104 13.35 -1.70 10.56
C GLY A 104 13.47 -0.38 9.81
N GLY A 105 12.47 0.49 9.82
CA GLY A 105 12.40 1.70 8.99
C GLY A 105 13.55 2.65 9.22
N LYS A 106 14.04 2.78 10.46
CA LYS A 106 15.23 3.58 10.78
C LYS A 106 16.46 3.05 10.01
N ASN A 107 16.72 1.76 10.11
CA ASN A 107 17.86 1.11 9.44
C ASN A 107 17.71 1.15 7.92
N ALA A 108 16.49 0.91 7.41
CA ALA A 108 16.17 0.99 5.99
C ALA A 108 16.38 2.41 5.45
N ALA A 109 15.91 3.45 6.15
CA ALA A 109 16.13 4.85 5.77
C ALA A 109 17.63 5.18 5.68
N TYR A 110 18.42 4.77 6.67
CA TYR A 110 19.88 4.97 6.65
C TYR A 110 20.55 4.22 5.50
N ALA A 111 20.18 2.96 5.26
CA ALA A 111 20.73 2.16 4.17
C ALA A 111 20.41 2.79 2.81
N ILE A 112 19.15 3.17 2.57
CA ILE A 112 18.71 3.80 1.33
C ILE A 112 19.38 5.16 1.12
N ASN A 113 19.44 6.01 2.15
CA ASN A 113 20.10 7.31 2.06
C ASN A 113 21.60 7.16 1.78
N SER A 114 22.25 6.15 2.38
CA SER A 114 23.67 5.85 2.13
C SER A 114 23.89 5.34 0.70
N MET A 115 23.00 4.49 0.20
CA MET A 115 23.00 4.05 -1.21
C MET A 115 22.81 5.23 -2.17
N PHE A 116 21.92 6.17 -1.87
CA PHE A 116 21.72 7.37 -2.69
C PHE A 116 22.93 8.30 -2.65
N ALA A 117 23.54 8.50 -1.47
CA ALA A 117 24.77 9.28 -1.35
C ALA A 117 25.92 8.65 -2.15
N LEU A 118 26.06 7.33 -2.09
CA LEU A 118 27.06 6.58 -2.85
C LEU A 118 26.80 6.64 -4.35
N ALA A 119 25.54 6.44 -4.78
CA ALA A 119 25.15 6.54 -6.18
C ALA A 119 25.44 7.94 -6.74
N LYS A 120 25.20 9.00 -5.97
CA LYS A 120 25.54 10.37 -6.36
C LYS A 120 27.05 10.53 -6.55
N LYS A 121 27.89 10.04 -5.63
CA LYS A 121 29.35 10.11 -5.77
C LYS A 121 29.88 9.34 -6.97
N LEU A 122 29.30 8.18 -7.26
CA LEU A 122 29.70 7.33 -8.39
C LEU A 122 29.26 7.86 -9.75
N CYS A 123 28.12 8.55 -9.84
CA CYS A 123 27.56 9.02 -11.11
C CYS A 123 27.98 10.43 -11.51
N VAL A 124 28.54 11.24 -10.61
CA VAL A 124 28.98 12.62 -10.91
C VAL A 124 29.99 12.71 -12.08
N PRO A 125 30.90 11.74 -12.31
CA PRO A 125 31.85 11.83 -13.44
C PRO A 125 31.27 11.41 -14.81
N THR A 126 30.10 10.76 -14.87
CA THR A 126 29.67 10.00 -16.07
C THR A 126 28.49 10.62 -16.83
N ILE A 127 28.04 11.83 -16.45
CA ILE A 127 26.81 12.45 -16.99
C ILE A 127 26.97 12.91 -18.45
N ASP A 128 28.19 13.02 -18.97
CA ASP A 128 28.44 13.44 -20.36
C ASP A 128 28.46 12.28 -21.37
N LEU A 129 28.32 11.02 -20.95
CA LEU A 129 28.34 9.87 -21.87
C LEU A 129 26.92 9.48 -22.30
N GLU A 130 26.62 9.77 -23.58
CA GLU A 130 25.48 9.32 -24.40
C GLU A 130 24.35 8.57 -23.67
N ILE A 131 23.29 9.30 -23.37
CA ILE A 131 22.00 8.75 -22.95
C ILE A 131 21.40 8.03 -24.16
N THR A 132 21.76 6.76 -24.34
CA THR A 132 20.94 5.83 -25.11
C THR A 132 19.55 5.75 -24.45
N PRO A 133 18.45 5.76 -25.22
CA PRO A 133 17.09 5.73 -24.68
C PRO A 133 16.78 4.34 -24.12
N TYR A 134 17.37 4.00 -22.98
CA TYR A 134 17.03 2.79 -22.26
C TYR A 134 15.70 2.99 -21.54
N PHE A 135 14.74 2.12 -21.84
CA PHE A 135 13.42 2.15 -21.21
C PHE A 135 13.58 1.90 -19.70
N ASP A 136 13.29 2.93 -18.89
CA ASP A 136 13.38 2.84 -17.43
C ASP A 136 12.18 2.09 -16.84
N LEU A 137 12.19 0.77 -17.04
CA LEU A 137 11.16 -0.14 -16.54
C LEU A 137 10.97 0.00 -15.02
N LYS A 138 12.05 0.26 -14.28
CA LYS A 138 11.99 0.39 -12.81
C LYS A 138 11.22 1.63 -12.39
N GLY A 139 11.51 2.78 -13.00
CA GLY A 139 10.78 4.02 -12.74
C GLY A 139 9.31 3.92 -13.14
N VAL A 140 9.01 3.26 -14.26
CA VAL A 140 7.61 3.01 -14.71
C VAL A 140 6.88 2.13 -13.72
N THR A 141 7.47 0.99 -13.32
CA THR A 141 6.87 0.07 -12.35
C THR A 141 6.62 0.76 -11.02
N LEU A 142 7.59 1.52 -10.49
CA LEU A 142 7.43 2.22 -9.21
C LEU A 142 6.28 3.23 -9.27
N ASN A 143 6.17 4.00 -10.36
CA ASN A 143 5.12 4.99 -10.54
C ASN A 143 3.73 4.32 -10.66
N LEU A 144 3.66 3.18 -11.38
CA LEU A 144 2.43 2.39 -11.47
C LEU A 144 2.03 1.82 -10.11
N THR A 145 2.98 1.32 -9.31
CA THR A 145 2.72 0.83 -7.95
C THR A 145 2.17 1.93 -7.06
N VAL A 146 2.74 3.15 -7.11
CA VAL A 146 2.24 4.28 -6.32
C VAL A 146 0.80 4.64 -6.72
N ILE A 147 0.49 4.67 -8.01
CA ILE A 147 -0.88 4.93 -8.50
C ILE A 147 -1.82 3.83 -8.02
N LEU A 148 -1.42 2.56 -8.18
CA LEU A 148 -2.24 1.41 -7.82
C LEU A 148 -2.57 1.42 -6.32
N LEU A 149 -1.57 1.65 -5.45
CA LEU A 149 -1.76 1.77 -4.01
C LEU A 149 -2.70 2.93 -3.65
N PHE A 150 -2.57 4.07 -4.31
CA PHE A 150 -3.45 5.23 -4.07
C PHE A 150 -4.89 4.97 -4.56
N THR A 151 -5.07 4.25 -5.67
CA THR A 151 -6.38 3.94 -6.24
C THR A 151 -7.12 2.80 -5.52
N GLN A 152 -6.41 1.92 -4.81
CA GLN A 152 -6.97 0.77 -4.12
C GLN A 152 -8.23 1.09 -3.27
N PRO A 153 -8.23 2.10 -2.36
CA PRO A 153 -9.43 2.41 -1.56
C PRO A 153 -10.63 2.79 -2.42
N PHE A 154 -10.42 3.47 -3.56
CA PHE A 154 -11.49 3.83 -4.49
C PHE A 154 -12.05 2.60 -5.21
N VAL A 155 -11.19 1.67 -5.62
CA VAL A 155 -11.62 0.41 -6.25
C VAL A 155 -12.47 -0.41 -5.28
N VAL A 156 -12.04 -0.52 -4.02
CA VAL A 156 -12.81 -1.23 -2.98
C VAL A 156 -14.16 -0.55 -2.74
N TYR A 157 -14.19 0.78 -2.64
CA TYR A 157 -15.44 1.54 -2.48
C TYR A 157 -16.41 1.37 -3.66
N LEU A 158 -15.91 1.43 -4.90
CA LEU A 158 -16.74 1.19 -6.08
C LEU A 158 -17.28 -0.24 -6.12
N PHE A 159 -16.45 -1.23 -5.76
CA PHE A 159 -16.85 -2.62 -5.71
C PHE A 159 -17.96 -2.85 -4.67
N THR A 160 -17.85 -2.29 -3.46
CA THR A 160 -18.89 -2.42 -2.44
C THR A 160 -20.18 -1.70 -2.84
N MET A 161 -20.09 -0.52 -3.45
CA MET A 161 -21.25 0.20 -3.99
C MET A 161 -21.98 -0.61 -5.06
N ILE A 162 -21.25 -1.15 -6.04
CA ILE A 162 -21.82 -1.96 -7.13
C ILE A 162 -22.49 -3.22 -6.55
N ASN A 163 -21.82 -3.96 -5.67
CA ASN A 163 -22.42 -5.16 -5.07
C ASN A 163 -23.65 -4.86 -4.23
N SER A 164 -23.67 -3.74 -3.50
CA SER A 164 -24.85 -3.33 -2.73
C SER A 164 -26.06 -3.03 -3.64
N SER A 165 -25.82 -2.50 -4.85
CA SER A 165 -26.87 -2.22 -5.82
C SER A 165 -27.45 -3.49 -6.46
N PHE A 166 -26.61 -4.51 -6.71
CA PHE A 166 -27.07 -5.79 -7.26
C PHE A 166 -27.95 -6.57 -6.27
N ASN A 167 -27.64 -6.52 -4.97
CA ASN A 167 -28.40 -7.25 -3.96
C ASN A 167 -29.79 -6.65 -3.65
N GLN A 168 -30.06 -5.39 -4.01
CA GLN A 168 -31.38 -4.77 -3.79
C GLN A 168 -32.42 -5.17 -4.85
N GLY A 169 -32.00 -5.81 -5.95
CA GLY A 169 -32.88 -6.19 -7.06
C GLY A 169 -33.58 -7.55 -6.92
N ILE A 170 -33.28 -8.34 -5.89
CA ILE A 170 -33.90 -9.65 -5.68
C ILE A 170 -35.08 -9.47 -4.72
N PRO A 171 -36.34 -9.48 -5.19
CA PRO A 171 -37.50 -9.44 -4.30
C PRO A 171 -37.43 -10.66 -3.40
N THR A 172 -37.35 -10.43 -2.09
CA THR A 172 -37.49 -11.50 -1.11
C THR A 172 -38.86 -12.15 -1.31
N PRO A 173 -38.94 -13.48 -1.52
CA PRO A 173 -40.23 -14.15 -1.61
C PRO A 173 -40.98 -13.87 -0.31
N GLY A 174 -42.11 -13.18 -0.43
CA GLY A 174 -42.96 -12.85 0.71
C GLY A 174 -43.34 -14.13 1.43
N PHE A 175 -42.83 -14.30 2.64
CA PHE A 175 -43.35 -15.28 3.58
C PHE A 175 -44.71 -14.79 4.05
N THR A 176 -45.76 -15.18 3.33
CA THR A 176 -47.13 -15.13 3.83
C THR A 176 -47.37 -16.36 4.69
N GLY A 177 -47.32 -16.18 6.00
CA GLY A 177 -47.80 -17.11 7.02
C GLY A 177 -48.80 -16.42 7.90
#